data_AF-A0A1F2PD62-F1
#
_entry.id   AF-A0A1F2PD62-F1
#
_cell.length_a   1.000
_cell.length_b   1.000
_cell.length_c   1.000
_cell.angle_alpha   90.00
_cell.angle_beta   90.00
_cell.angle_gamma   90.00
#
_symmetry.space_group_name_H-M   'P 1'
#
loop_
_entity.id
_entity.type
_entity.pdbx_description
1 polymer ?
#
loop_
_entity_poly.entity_id
_entity_poly.type
_entity_poly.pdbx_seq_one_letter_code
_entity_poly.pdbx_strand_id
1 'polypeptide(L)'
;MPPQGFSYALKEVNTMPRKPKRPCSYPGCSELTDARFCEKHQKLHDQHYNKYERNPETRKRYGWAWKKIRNKYIKNNPLCEQCLKEGRLTPAQEVHHIKPLSKGGTHDEKNLMALCSSCHSTITAREGGRWDKKKDYQEVVH
;
A
#
# COMPACT_ATOMS: atom_id res chain seq x y z
N MET A 1 -57.62 18.37 -23.28
CA MET A 1 -57.63 18.07 -21.82
C MET A 1 -56.84 16.79 -21.61
N PRO A 2 -55.96 16.73 -20.60
CA PRO A 2 -54.59 16.22 -20.75
C PRO A 2 -54.47 14.69 -20.64
N PRO A 3 -53.57 14.03 -21.40
CA PRO A 3 -53.13 12.69 -21.07
C PRO A 3 -52.18 12.76 -19.87
N GLN A 4 -52.68 12.41 -18.69
CA GLN A 4 -51.87 12.22 -17.49
C GLN A 4 -51.31 10.80 -17.50
N GLY A 5 -50.05 10.66 -17.87
CA GLY A 5 -49.36 9.37 -17.89
C GLY A 5 -47.86 9.55 -17.70
N PHE A 6 -47.43 10.22 -16.64
CA PHE A 6 -46.04 10.18 -16.20
C PHE A 6 -45.78 8.81 -15.54
N SER A 7 -45.23 7.86 -16.29
CA SER A 7 -44.71 6.61 -15.75
C SER A 7 -43.48 6.91 -14.90
N TYR A 8 -43.63 6.95 -13.57
CA TYR A 8 -42.49 6.99 -12.67
C TYR A 8 -41.76 5.64 -12.77
N ALA A 9 -40.65 5.62 -13.50
CA ALA A 9 -39.71 4.51 -13.45
C ALA A 9 -39.15 4.42 -12.03
N LEU A 10 -39.56 3.38 -11.29
CA LEU A 10 -38.94 3.03 -10.03
C LEU A 10 -37.48 2.71 -10.33
N LYS A 11 -36.56 3.59 -9.89
CA LYS A 11 -35.13 3.30 -9.90
C LYS A 11 -34.91 2.07 -9.03
N GLU A 12 -34.61 0.93 -9.64
CA GLU A 12 -34.23 -0.27 -8.92
C GLU A 12 -32.98 0.02 -8.09
N VAL A 13 -33.13 0.06 -6.77
CA VAL A 13 -32.00 0.18 -5.86
C VAL A 13 -31.36 -1.19 -5.78
N ASN A 14 -30.26 -1.37 -6.53
CA ASN A 14 -29.41 -2.56 -6.44
C ASN A 14 -28.74 -2.62 -5.05
N THR A 15 -29.46 -3.13 -4.05
CA THR A 15 -28.96 -3.33 -2.69
C THR A 15 -28.14 -4.60 -2.64
N MET A 16 -26.82 -4.49 -2.87
CA MET A 16 -25.91 -5.61 -2.66
C MET A 16 -25.99 -6.09 -1.20
N PRO A 17 -26.24 -7.39 -0.94
CA PRO A 17 -26.30 -7.92 0.42
C PRO A 17 -24.94 -7.73 1.08
N ARG A 18 -24.92 -7.01 2.21
CA ARG A 18 -23.69 -6.80 2.98
C ARG A 18 -23.42 -7.99 3.87
N LYS A 19 -22.14 -8.31 4.05
CA LYS A 19 -21.69 -9.33 5.00
C LYS A 19 -22.23 -8.99 6.41
N PRO A 20 -22.80 -9.95 7.14
CA PRO A 20 -23.25 -9.71 8.51
C PRO A 20 -22.08 -9.31 9.41
N LYS A 21 -22.36 -8.48 10.41
CA LYS A 21 -21.38 -8.13 11.44
C LYS A 21 -20.97 -9.38 12.20
N ARG A 22 -19.70 -9.43 12.58
CA ARG A 22 -19.08 -10.55 13.30
C ARG A 22 -18.61 -10.09 14.67
N PRO A 23 -18.55 -10.99 15.67
CA PRO A 23 -17.99 -10.63 16.96
C PRO A 23 -16.52 -10.24 16.83
N CYS A 24 -16.09 -9.29 17.65
CA CYS A 24 -14.71 -8.89 17.81
C CYS A 24 -13.83 -10.09 18.17
N SER A 25 -12.68 -10.24 17.51
CA SER A 25 -11.76 -11.36 17.76
C SER A 25 -10.93 -11.22 19.05
N TYR A 26 -11.14 -10.16 19.84
CA TYR A 26 -10.43 -9.97 21.10
C TYR A 26 -11.05 -10.88 22.19
N PRO A 27 -10.25 -11.62 22.99
CA PRO A 27 -10.77 -12.53 24.00
C PRO A 27 -11.76 -11.85 24.96
N GLY A 28 -12.98 -12.39 25.07
CA GLY A 28 -14.02 -11.88 25.96
C GLY A 28 -14.77 -10.64 25.46
N CYS A 29 -14.57 -10.20 24.22
CA CYS A 29 -15.30 -9.06 23.64
C CYS A 29 -16.50 -9.53 22.81
N SER A 30 -17.72 -9.14 23.19
CA SER A 30 -18.96 -9.45 22.47
C SER A 30 -19.36 -8.42 21.40
N GLU A 31 -18.57 -7.35 21.22
CA GLU A 31 -18.90 -6.25 20.31
C GLU A 31 -18.93 -6.71 18.85
N LEU A 32 -19.97 -6.32 18.10
CA LEU A 32 -20.12 -6.66 16.69
C LEU A 32 -19.43 -5.64 15.77
N THR A 33 -18.58 -6.12 14.87
CA THR A 33 -17.75 -5.30 13.98
C THR A 33 -17.79 -5.83 12.54
N ASP A 34 -17.57 -4.95 11.58
CA ASP A 34 -17.34 -5.32 10.18
C ASP A 34 -15.88 -5.78 9.93
N ALA A 35 -14.97 -5.48 10.86
CA ALA A 35 -13.54 -5.79 10.81
C ALA A 35 -13.14 -6.99 11.69
N ARG A 36 -11.84 -7.20 11.93
CA ARG A 36 -11.33 -8.24 12.84
C ARG A 36 -11.57 -7.89 14.32
N PHE A 37 -11.38 -6.62 14.65
CA PHE A 37 -11.56 -6.08 15.99
C PHE A 37 -12.59 -4.95 15.98
N CYS A 38 -13.23 -4.67 17.12
CA CYS A 38 -13.96 -3.42 17.31
C CYS A 38 -12.97 -2.24 17.41
N GLU A 39 -13.44 -1.01 17.27
CA GLU A 39 -12.57 0.18 17.23
C GLU A 39 -11.62 0.27 18.43
N LYS A 40 -12.11 -0.05 19.63
CA LYS A 40 -11.31 -0.09 20.86
C LYS A 40 -10.15 -1.08 20.77
N HIS A 41 -10.44 -2.32 20.36
CA HIS A 41 -9.43 -3.37 20.28
C HIS A 41 -8.52 -3.21 19.05
N GLN A 42 -9.00 -2.56 17.99
CA GLN A 42 -8.14 -2.15 16.88
C GLN A 42 -7.07 -1.16 17.36
N LYS A 43 -7.48 -0.12 18.12
CA LYS A 43 -6.53 0.84 18.70
C LYS A 43 -5.52 0.16 19.64
N LEU A 44 -5.97 -0.76 20.49
CA LEU A 44 -5.08 -1.49 21.40
C LEU A 44 -4.07 -2.35 20.61
N HIS A 45 -4.54 -3.07 19.59
CA HIS A 45 -3.69 -3.88 18.73
C HIS A 45 -2.67 -3.03 17.97
N ASP A 46 -3.10 -1.89 17.41
CA ASP A 46 -2.22 -0.96 16.71
C ASP A 46 -1.16 -0.37 17.65
N GLN A 47 -1.51 -0.05 18.89
CA GLN A 47 -0.57 0.40 19.92
C GLN A 47 0.47 -0.68 20.25
N HIS A 48 0.02 -1.92 20.46
CA HIS A 48 0.91 -3.07 20.72
C HIS A 48 1.89 -3.27 19.56
N TYR A 49 1.38 -3.34 18.33
CA TYR A 49 2.18 -3.49 17.13
C TYR A 49 3.22 -2.36 17.01
N ASN A 50 2.81 -1.10 17.17
CA ASN A 50 3.73 0.03 17.07
C ASN A 50 4.80 0.05 18.17
N LYS A 51 4.50 -0.46 19.37
CA LYS A 51 5.42 -0.45 20.51
C LYS A 51 6.42 -1.62 20.50
N TYR A 52 5.96 -2.81 20.14
CA TYR A 52 6.73 -4.04 20.34
C TYR A 52 7.15 -4.73 19.03
N GLU A 53 6.33 -4.65 17.98
CA GLU A 53 6.54 -5.46 16.76
C GLU A 53 7.11 -4.63 15.59
N ARG A 54 6.74 -3.34 15.52
CA ARG A 54 7.18 -2.47 14.45
C ARG A 54 8.64 -2.09 14.65
N ASN A 55 9.50 -2.51 13.72
CA ASN A 55 10.91 -2.10 13.72
C ASN A 55 11.04 -0.56 13.72
N PRO A 56 11.59 0.07 14.77
CA PRO A 56 11.72 1.53 14.88
C PRO A 56 12.55 2.16 13.76
N GLU A 57 13.52 1.43 13.21
CA GLU A 57 14.37 1.87 12.11
C GLU A 57 13.56 2.14 10.84
N THR A 58 12.45 1.44 10.63
CA THR A 58 11.57 1.67 9.47
C THR A 58 10.98 3.08 9.49
N ARG A 59 10.62 3.59 10.68
CA ARG A 59 10.11 4.96 10.85
C ARG A 59 11.20 6.01 10.63
N LYS A 60 12.45 5.70 11.04
CA LYS A 60 13.61 6.55 10.78
C LYS A 60 13.93 6.62 9.28
N ARG A 61 13.86 5.48 8.61
CA ARG A 61 14.13 5.31 7.18
C ARG A 61 13.06 5.93 6.27
N TYR A 62 11.78 5.80 6.61
CA TYR A 62 10.66 6.31 5.80
C TYR A 62 9.86 7.42 6.49
N GLY A 63 10.54 8.26 7.28
CA GLY A 63 9.93 9.31 8.08
C GLY A 63 9.55 10.59 7.33
N TRP A 64 9.44 11.70 8.07
CA TRP A 64 9.04 13.00 7.52
C TRP A 64 10.00 13.53 6.44
N ALA A 65 11.31 13.35 6.63
CA ALA A 65 12.32 13.74 5.66
C ALA A 65 12.10 13.07 4.29
N TRP A 66 11.82 11.76 4.29
CA TRP A 66 11.50 11.02 3.07
C TRP A 66 10.24 11.57 2.39
N LYS A 67 9.17 11.85 3.15
CA LYS A 67 7.94 12.43 2.60
C LYS A 67 8.21 13.75 1.86
N LYS A 68 9.06 14.62 2.42
CA LYS A 68 9.46 15.89 1.80
C LYS A 68 10.22 15.66 0.49
N ILE A 69 11.22 14.77 0.51
CA ILE A 69 12.04 14.44 -0.67
C ILE A 69 11.16 13.82 -1.76
N ARG A 70 10.34 12.82 -1.42
CA ARG A 70 9.41 12.15 -2.34
C ARG A 70 8.49 13.15 -3.04
N ASN A 71 7.88 14.06 -2.27
CA ASN A 71 6.93 15.03 -2.81
C ASN A 71 7.61 16.05 -3.75
N LYS A 72 8.84 16.48 -3.42
CA LYS A 72 9.63 17.34 -4.31
C LYS A 72 10.00 16.59 -5.59
N TYR A 73 10.47 15.35 -5.46
CA TYR A 73 10.96 14.56 -6.57
C TYR A 73 9.86 14.23 -7.58
N ILE A 74 8.69 13.76 -7.12
CA ILE A 74 7.57 13.43 -8.01
C ILE A 74 6.96 14.67 -8.69
N LYS A 75 7.04 15.84 -8.03
CA LYS A 75 6.61 17.10 -8.64
C LYS A 75 7.54 17.52 -9.78
N ASN A 76 8.84 17.30 -9.63
CA ASN A 76 9.84 17.62 -10.65
C ASN A 76 9.88 16.57 -11.77
N ASN A 77 9.48 15.33 -11.48
CA ASN A 77 9.46 14.21 -12.42
C ASN A 77 8.02 13.67 -12.54
N PRO A 78 7.12 14.39 -13.25
CA PRO A 78 5.70 14.04 -13.32
C PRO A 78 5.42 12.81 -14.20
N LEU A 79 6.39 12.38 -15.00
CA LEU A 79 6.28 11.23 -15.89
C LEU A 79 7.09 10.05 -15.39
N CYS A 80 6.61 8.84 -15.69
CA CYS A 80 7.32 7.60 -15.41
C CYS A 80 8.58 7.51 -16.29
N GLU A 81 9.74 7.45 -15.65
CA GLU A 81 11.03 7.41 -16.33
C GLU A 81 11.23 6.13 -17.16
N GLN A 82 10.67 5.00 -16.70
CA GLN A 82 10.72 3.76 -17.46
C GLN A 82 9.84 3.81 -18.71
N CYS A 83 8.61 4.33 -18.58
CA CYS A 83 7.74 4.56 -19.73
C CYS A 83 8.38 5.54 -20.73
N LEU A 84 9.02 6.59 -20.24
CA LEU A 84 9.66 7.61 -21.08
C LEU A 84 10.79 7.00 -21.94
N LYS A 85 11.60 6.10 -21.36
CA LYS A 85 12.63 5.33 -22.10
C LYS A 85 12.05 4.45 -23.20
N GLU A 86 10.82 3.98 -23.01
CA GLU A 86 10.05 3.18 -23.99
C GLU A 86 9.22 4.05 -24.95
N GLY A 87 9.37 5.38 -24.91
CA GLY A 87 8.62 6.31 -25.76
C GLY A 87 7.17 6.56 -25.33
N ARG A 88 6.78 6.15 -24.11
CA ARG A 88 5.42 6.29 -23.57
C ARG A 88 5.36 7.40 -22.51
N LEU A 89 4.37 8.30 -22.64
CA LEU A 89 4.13 9.37 -21.67
C LEU A 89 3.08 8.93 -20.64
N THR A 90 3.52 8.29 -19.56
CA THR A 90 2.65 7.86 -18.45
C THR A 90 2.93 8.68 -17.21
N PRO A 91 1.92 9.16 -16.45
CA PRO A 91 2.16 9.88 -15.21
C PRO A 91 2.83 9.00 -14.16
N ALA A 92 3.78 9.58 -13.42
CA ALA A 92 4.37 8.94 -12.25
C ALA A 92 3.44 9.05 -11.05
N GLN A 93 3.36 7.97 -10.26
CA GLN A 93 2.52 7.87 -9.06
C GLN A 93 3.36 7.55 -7.81
N GLU A 94 4.48 6.86 -8.02
CA GLU A 94 5.33 6.30 -6.98
C GLU A 94 6.80 6.67 -7.25
N VAL A 95 7.60 6.73 -6.18
CA VAL A 95 9.04 6.98 -6.26
C VAL A 95 9.74 5.74 -5.71
N HIS A 96 10.53 5.11 -6.56
CA HIS A 96 11.32 3.92 -6.25
C HIS A 96 12.74 4.29 -5.85
N HIS A 97 13.33 3.51 -4.95
CA HIS A 97 14.76 3.57 -4.66
C HIS A 97 15.49 2.61 -5.58
N ILE A 98 16.36 3.09 -6.48
CA ILE A 98 17.13 2.25 -7.41
C ILE A 98 17.96 1.23 -6.64
N LYS A 99 18.68 1.69 -5.61
CA LYS A 99 19.30 0.82 -4.60
C LYS A 99 18.43 0.84 -3.34
N PRO A 100 17.87 -0.31 -2.91
CA PRO A 100 17.08 -0.37 -1.69
C PRO A 100 17.85 0.15 -0.47
N LEU A 101 17.15 0.86 0.41
CA LEU A 101 17.73 1.41 1.64
C LEU A 101 18.30 0.31 2.57
N SER A 102 17.74 -0.91 2.53
CA SER A 102 18.27 -2.08 3.25
C SER A 102 19.64 -2.53 2.75
N LYS A 103 19.98 -2.23 1.49
CA LYS A 103 21.28 -2.55 0.87
C LYS A 103 22.24 -1.34 0.88
N GLY A 104 21.94 -0.31 1.67
CA GLY A 104 22.75 0.92 1.75
C GLY A 104 22.46 1.93 0.64
N GLY A 105 21.23 1.95 0.11
CA GLY A 105 20.76 3.08 -0.69
C GLY A 105 20.51 4.33 0.16
N THR A 106 20.42 5.49 -0.50
CA THR A 106 20.14 6.79 0.13
C THR A 106 18.84 7.39 -0.42
N HIS A 107 18.39 8.51 0.16
CA HIS A 107 17.28 9.31 -0.39
C HIS A 107 17.76 10.36 -1.40
N ASP A 108 19.01 10.27 -1.86
CA ASP A 108 19.55 11.21 -2.83
C ASP A 108 18.79 11.07 -4.15
N GLU A 109 18.53 12.19 -4.83
CA GLU A 109 17.76 12.22 -6.08
C GLU A 109 18.34 11.28 -7.16
N LYS A 110 19.66 11.02 -7.13
CA LYS A 110 20.36 10.07 -8.01
C LYS A 110 20.00 8.60 -7.75
N ASN A 111 19.51 8.28 -6.55
CA ASN A 111 19.07 6.95 -6.16
C ASN A 111 17.53 6.80 -6.23
N LEU A 112 16.83 7.81 -6.76
CA LEU A 112 15.39 7.80 -6.91
C LEU A 112 14.99 7.64 -8.38
N MET A 113 13.80 7.10 -8.60
CA MET A 113 13.20 6.99 -9.92
C MET A 113 11.68 7.14 -9.81
N ALA A 114 11.09 7.98 -10.66
CA ALA A 114 9.65 8.22 -10.72
C ALA A 114 8.98 7.16 -11.63
N LEU A 115 8.00 6.45 -11.10
CA LEU A 115 7.35 5.32 -11.77
C LEU A 115 5.83 5.39 -11.70
N CYS A 116 5.16 4.84 -12.71
CA CYS A 116 3.76 4.46 -12.60
C CYS A 116 3.62 3.15 -11.80
N SER A 117 2.44 2.85 -11.29
CA SER A 117 2.23 1.68 -10.42
C SER A 117 2.56 0.34 -11.10
N SER A 118 2.39 0.22 -12.42
CA SER A 118 2.71 -1.01 -13.17
C SER A 118 4.22 -1.25 -13.28
N CYS A 119 4.99 -0.22 -13.65
CA CYS A 119 6.45 -0.30 -13.70
C CYS A 119 7.03 -0.52 -12.30
N HIS A 120 6.51 0.15 -11.28
CA HIS A 120 6.95 -0.03 -9.90
C HIS A 120 6.73 -1.47 -9.40
N SER A 121 5.54 -2.03 -9.65
CA SER A 121 5.23 -3.42 -9.30
C SER A 121 6.15 -4.41 -10.00
N THR A 122 6.42 -4.18 -11.29
CA THR A 122 7.31 -5.02 -12.10
C THR A 122 8.74 -5.02 -11.57
N ILE A 123 9.28 -3.86 -11.21
CA ILE A 123 10.63 -3.74 -10.65
C ILE A 123 10.69 -4.39 -9.27
N THR A 124 9.73 -4.10 -8.39
CA THR A 124 9.66 -4.69 -7.04
C THR A 124 9.60 -6.22 -7.09
N ALA A 125 8.87 -6.78 -8.06
CA ALA A 125 8.80 -8.22 -8.27
C ALA A 125 10.15 -8.81 -8.72
N ARG A 126 10.87 -8.14 -9.62
CA ARG A 126 12.20 -8.56 -10.09
C ARG A 126 13.27 -8.46 -8.99
N GLU A 127 13.20 -7.44 -8.14
CA GLU A 127 14.16 -7.20 -7.06
C GLU A 127 13.97 -8.09 -5.82
N GLY A 128 12.97 -8.98 -5.83
CA GLY A 128 12.76 -9.98 -4.78
C GLY A 128 12.09 -9.45 -3.50
N GLY A 129 11.61 -8.20 -3.50
CA GLY A 129 11.16 -7.49 -2.29
C GLY A 129 9.97 -8.10 -1.54
N ARG A 130 9.27 -9.09 -2.12
CA ARG A 130 8.10 -9.73 -1.52
C ARG A 130 8.24 -11.23 -1.25
N TRP A 131 9.20 -11.93 -1.87
CA TRP A 131 9.23 -13.41 -1.89
C TRP A 131 10.62 -14.04 -1.72
N ASP A 132 11.69 -13.27 -1.57
CA ASP A 132 13.03 -13.82 -1.39
C ASP A 132 13.22 -14.34 0.06
N LYS A 133 12.55 -15.44 0.39
CA LYS A 133 12.94 -16.29 1.52
C LYS A 133 14.12 -17.13 1.04
N LYS A 134 15.35 -16.62 1.20
CA LYS A 134 16.52 -17.50 1.18
C LYS A 134 16.34 -18.54 2.28
N LYS A 135 16.03 -19.77 1.89
CA LYS A 135 16.18 -20.94 2.76
C LYS A 135 17.68 -21.22 2.84
N ASP A 136 18.34 -20.73 3.89
CA ASP A 136 19.59 -21.33 4.33
C ASP A 136 19.24 -22.71 4.92
N TYR A 137 19.27 -23.73 4.08
CA TYR A 137 19.52 -25.09 4.53
C TYR A 137 21.01 -25.32 4.30
N GLN A 138 21.82 -25.18 5.35
CA GLN A 138 23.17 -25.71 5.32
C GLN A 138 23.08 -27.23 5.27
N GLU A 139 23.38 -27.81 4.10
CA GLU A 139 23.87 -29.17 3.99
C GLU A 139 25.16 -29.28 4.80
N VAL A 140 25.10 -29.99 5.92
CA VAL A 140 26.27 -30.62 6.52
C VAL A 140 26.14 -32.13 6.29
N VAL A 141 26.68 -32.58 5.16
CA VAL A 141 26.93 -34.00 4.85
C VAL A 141 28.37 -34.13 4.41
N HIS A 142 29.25 -34.34 5.39
CA HIS A 142 30.21 -35.45 5.51
C HIS A 142 31.20 -35.16 6.64
#